data_AF-A0A0F8VB40-F1
#
_entry.id   AF-A0A0F8VB40-F1
#
_cell.length_a   1.000
_cell.length_b   1.000
_cell.length_c   1.000
_cell.angle_alpha   90.00
_cell.angle_beta   90.00
_cell.angle_gamma   90.00
#
_symmetry.space_group_name_H-M   'P 1'
#
loop_
_entity.id
_entity.type
_entity.pdbx_description
1 polymer ?
#
loop_
_entity_poly.entity_id
_entity_poly.type
_entity_poly.pdbx_seq_one_letter_code
_entity_poly.pdbx_strand_id
1 'polypeptide(L)'
;MKPRSRDDFTIAIMCALTLEADAVEALFDEIYDRMSEFYGKLPGDANSYINGRIDQHNVVLCFVPGSGQGRAGKVSAASVTSSLNVSYPSIQLALVVGICGGVPYPSENPEIFLGDVVISNETVEYDFGKQYPGEFQQKIMEVLRKPNRPTRTFLAQLQNGKTQEIFQDQMSQHLQAIQKSDTRWQHPGLTHGIHDVLFEASYHHKHYGQTGAIKQCLCFNRGSPKAICEEALTEDCDSLGCGQDHVSRSRQDTPKPSIHIGRIGCADTVMKSGEHRDKLAQDGKIIGFEMEGPGAWDNVSSCIIIKGVSDYADSHKSKRWQDYAAAVGASAAKALLKQWRPKITNGYWTVPFIRNVDFAGRQTDLNKLEGYLSMSNGPRKLAIAGLGGVGKTQTALELAYRIRERDPLCSIFWISCTSTERIEKGYVDIAQALGQKLKPAEAKEHVNAYLSGKKAGRWLLIFDSVDDMSIGTALKDSLPYSEQGHVLFTTRNRQLAVEVASSYVMPIFKPDERTATEILHKLIAEKSLLDDKDAAVALLKQLAFLPLEIAQAAAYINKNYPIATISSYLQLLREQESERL
;
A
#
# COMPACT_ATOMS: atom_id res chain seq x y z
N MET A 1 -1.32 -15.91 -6.05
CA MET A 1 -1.62 -16.91 -5.00
C MET A 1 -2.64 -16.28 -4.08
N LYS A 2 -3.71 -17.00 -3.69
CA LYS A 2 -4.76 -16.48 -2.79
C LYS A 2 -4.14 -15.98 -1.47
N PRO A 3 -4.55 -14.80 -0.96
CA PRO A 3 -4.10 -14.24 0.32
C PRO A 3 -4.28 -15.22 1.49
N ARG A 4 -3.32 -15.24 2.42
CA ARG A 4 -3.38 -16.08 3.64
C ARG A 4 -4.16 -15.40 4.75
N SER A 5 -4.16 -14.07 4.77
CA SER A 5 -4.86 -13.28 5.78
C SER A 5 -5.29 -11.92 5.24
N ARG A 6 -6.02 -11.16 6.06
CA ARG A 6 -6.44 -9.78 5.74
C ARG A 6 -5.27 -8.81 5.62
N ASP A 7 -4.11 -9.14 6.20
CA ASP A 7 -2.90 -8.32 6.15
C ASP A 7 -2.25 -8.31 4.76
N ASP A 8 -2.66 -9.22 3.87
CA ASP A 8 -2.12 -9.32 2.51
C ASP A 8 -2.89 -8.45 1.49
N PHE A 9 -3.96 -7.76 1.92
CA PHE A 9 -4.72 -6.83 1.10
C PHE A 9 -4.15 -5.42 1.24
N THR A 10 -3.86 -4.78 0.10
CA THR A 10 -3.20 -3.47 0.08
C THR A 10 -4.01 -2.40 -0.66
N ILE A 11 -5.07 -2.82 -1.36
CA ILE A 11 -5.94 -1.94 -2.14
C ILE A 11 -7.38 -2.09 -1.64
N ALA A 12 -8.02 -0.96 -1.38
CA ALA A 12 -9.45 -0.90 -1.11
C ALA A 12 -10.15 -0.22 -2.29
N ILE A 13 -11.30 -0.73 -2.71
CA ILE A 13 -12.18 -0.10 -3.70
C ILE A 13 -13.50 0.20 -3.02
N MET A 14 -13.96 1.44 -3.09
CA MET A 14 -15.17 1.92 -2.43
C MET A 14 -16.19 2.34 -3.48
N CYS A 15 -17.40 1.81 -3.36
CA CYS A 15 -18.53 2.12 -4.24
C CYS A 15 -19.74 2.54 -3.40
N ALA A 16 -20.45 3.58 -3.85
CA ALA A 16 -21.61 4.15 -3.18
C ALA A 16 -22.92 3.50 -3.61
N LEU A 17 -23.00 3.07 -4.87
CA LEU A 17 -24.18 2.44 -5.44
C LEU A 17 -23.88 0.97 -5.77
N THR A 18 -24.91 0.13 -5.68
CA THR A 18 -24.81 -1.29 -6.04
C THR A 18 -24.35 -1.48 -7.49
N LEU A 19 -24.85 -0.66 -8.43
CA LEU A 19 -24.42 -0.72 -9.83
C LEU A 19 -22.92 -0.44 -10.02
N GLU A 20 -22.32 0.39 -9.16
CA GLU A 20 -20.89 0.71 -9.21
C GLU A 20 -20.07 -0.49 -8.70
N ALA A 21 -20.53 -1.10 -7.60
CA ALA A 21 -19.93 -2.30 -7.05
C ALA A 21 -20.03 -3.48 -8.02
N ASP A 22 -21.20 -3.68 -8.65
CA ASP A 22 -21.42 -4.69 -9.69
C ASP A 22 -20.43 -4.53 -10.85
N ALA A 23 -20.22 -3.29 -11.32
CA ALA A 23 -19.28 -2.99 -12.40
C ALA A 23 -17.83 -3.30 -12.02
N VAL A 24 -17.43 -2.95 -10.79
CA VAL A 24 -16.09 -3.26 -10.26
C VAL A 24 -15.89 -4.76 -10.10
N GLU A 25 -16.86 -5.45 -9.50
CA GLU A 25 -16.80 -6.88 -9.25
C GLU A 25 -16.78 -7.70 -10.55
N ALA A 26 -17.55 -7.29 -11.57
CA ALA A 26 -17.53 -7.91 -12.90
C ALA A 26 -16.15 -7.86 -13.57
N LEU A 27 -15.27 -6.98 -13.10
CA LEU A 27 -13.90 -6.83 -13.58
C LEU A 27 -12.85 -7.46 -12.66
N PHE A 28 -13.23 -8.17 -11.60
CA PHE A 28 -12.28 -8.97 -10.83
C PHE A 28 -11.71 -10.10 -11.69
N ASP A 29 -10.40 -10.34 -11.60
CA ASP A 29 -9.78 -11.50 -12.25
C ASP A 29 -10.04 -12.79 -11.47
N GLU A 30 -10.22 -12.66 -10.16
CA GLU A 30 -10.50 -13.77 -9.26
C GLU A 30 -11.24 -13.26 -8.02
N ILE A 31 -12.23 -14.01 -7.57
CA ILE A 31 -13.00 -13.70 -6.37
C ILE A 31 -12.59 -14.70 -5.29
N TYR A 32 -12.19 -14.15 -4.15
CA TYR A 32 -11.67 -14.93 -3.04
C TYR A 32 -12.71 -15.22 -1.97
N ASP A 33 -13.60 -14.28 -1.72
CA ASP A 33 -14.64 -14.33 -0.69
C ASP A 33 -15.76 -13.34 -1.03
N ARG A 34 -16.99 -13.84 -1.15
CA ARG A 34 -18.25 -13.07 -1.18
C ARG A 34 -18.96 -13.50 0.09
N MET A 35 -19.41 -12.57 0.94
CA MET A 35 -20.07 -12.85 2.23
C MET A 35 -19.15 -13.01 3.45
N SER A 36 -17.85 -12.73 3.32
CA SER A 36 -16.92 -12.72 4.46
C SER A 36 -16.82 -14.07 5.19
N GLU A 37 -17.01 -15.18 4.46
CA GLU A 37 -16.97 -16.54 5.02
C GLU A 37 -15.55 -16.97 5.41
N PHE A 38 -14.55 -16.47 4.68
CA PHE A 38 -13.16 -16.88 4.83
C PHE A 38 -12.31 -15.82 5.55
N TYR A 39 -12.33 -14.58 5.07
CA TYR A 39 -11.50 -13.53 5.66
C TYR A 39 -12.19 -12.84 6.84
N GLY A 40 -13.52 -12.79 6.85
CA GLY A 40 -14.30 -12.16 7.91
C GLY A 40 -13.97 -10.68 8.09
N LYS A 41 -14.26 -10.18 9.29
CA LYS A 41 -13.96 -8.83 9.76
C LYS A 41 -13.75 -8.84 11.27
N LEU A 42 -13.08 -7.82 11.82
CA LEU A 42 -12.90 -7.73 13.27
C LEU A 42 -14.23 -7.37 13.98
N PRO A 43 -14.40 -7.76 15.26
CA PRO A 43 -15.54 -7.32 16.06
C PRO A 43 -15.67 -5.79 16.06
N GLY A 44 -16.89 -5.30 15.87
CA GLY A 44 -17.18 -3.86 15.78
C GLY A 44 -17.12 -3.28 14.36
N ASP A 45 -16.60 -4.02 13.38
CA ASP A 45 -16.67 -3.64 11.98
C ASP A 45 -18.06 -3.93 11.39
N ALA A 46 -18.82 -2.88 11.09
CA ALA A 46 -20.17 -2.99 10.54
C ALA A 46 -20.20 -3.18 9.01
N ASN A 47 -19.05 -3.08 8.32
CA ASN A 47 -19.00 -3.08 6.86
C ASN A 47 -19.26 -4.46 6.24
N SER A 48 -19.60 -4.46 4.96
CA SER A 48 -19.60 -5.66 4.11
C SER A 48 -18.49 -5.58 3.08
N TYR A 49 -17.88 -6.71 2.77
CA TYR A 49 -16.74 -6.78 1.87
C TYR A 49 -16.88 -7.90 0.84
N ILE A 50 -16.30 -7.65 -0.34
CA ILE A 50 -15.94 -8.69 -1.30
C ILE A 50 -14.42 -8.66 -1.46
N ASN A 51 -13.77 -9.80 -1.31
CA ASN A 51 -12.33 -9.93 -1.47
C ASN A 51 -12.03 -10.58 -2.80
N GLY A 52 -11.02 -10.05 -3.51
CA GLY A 52 -10.63 -10.62 -4.78
C GLY A 52 -9.28 -10.13 -5.25
N ARG A 53 -9.04 -10.31 -6.54
CA ARG A 53 -7.82 -9.88 -7.21
C ARG A 53 -8.13 -9.12 -8.47
N ILE A 54 -7.41 -8.02 -8.63
CA ILE A 54 -7.31 -7.28 -9.89
C ILE A 54 -5.83 -7.18 -10.23
N ASP A 55 -5.46 -7.74 -11.36
CA ASP A 55 -4.09 -7.91 -11.83
C ASP A 55 -3.21 -8.55 -10.73
N GLN A 56 -2.10 -7.92 -10.36
CA GLN A 56 -1.23 -8.33 -9.26
C GLN A 56 -1.72 -7.97 -7.85
N HIS A 57 -2.86 -7.29 -7.70
CA HIS A 57 -3.29 -6.72 -6.43
C HIS A 57 -4.39 -7.54 -5.76
N ASN A 58 -4.21 -7.82 -4.47
CA ASN A 58 -5.29 -8.26 -3.60
C ASN A 58 -6.13 -7.04 -3.21
N VAL A 59 -7.40 -7.07 -3.59
CA VAL A 59 -8.34 -5.95 -3.43
C VAL A 59 -9.47 -6.31 -2.47
N VAL A 60 -9.93 -5.32 -1.72
CA VAL A 60 -11.15 -5.38 -0.90
C VAL A 60 -12.15 -4.38 -1.47
N LEU A 61 -13.26 -4.87 -2.01
CA LEU A 61 -14.40 -4.05 -2.41
C LEU A 61 -15.29 -3.78 -1.19
N CYS A 62 -15.55 -2.51 -0.95
CA CYS A 62 -16.29 -1.99 0.19
C CYS A 62 -17.54 -1.25 -0.31
N PHE A 63 -18.65 -1.45 0.38
CA PHE A 63 -19.91 -0.78 0.08
C PHE A 63 -20.08 0.42 1.01
N VAL A 64 -20.30 1.60 0.45
CA VAL A 64 -20.59 2.81 1.21
C VAL A 64 -22.10 2.95 1.33
N PRO A 65 -22.69 2.72 2.52
CA PRO A 65 -24.14 2.77 2.66
C PRO A 65 -24.65 4.20 2.51
N GLY A 66 -25.75 4.34 1.77
CA GLY A 66 -26.50 5.57 1.72
C GLY A 66 -27.15 5.92 3.07
N SER A 67 -27.32 7.20 3.33
CA SER A 67 -28.16 7.71 4.41
C SER A 67 -29.48 8.23 3.82
N GLY A 68 -30.57 8.23 4.60
CA GLY A 68 -31.86 8.80 4.18
C GLY A 68 -32.33 8.32 2.80
N GLN A 69 -32.58 9.23 1.86
CA GLN A 69 -33.04 9.02 0.46
C GLN A 69 -32.11 8.14 -0.44
N GLY A 70 -31.30 7.25 0.14
CA GLY A 70 -30.50 6.25 -0.56
C GLY A 70 -29.16 6.77 -1.12
N ARG A 71 -28.63 7.89 -0.61
CA ARG A 71 -27.38 8.49 -1.10
C ARG A 71 -26.26 8.41 -0.07
N ALA A 72 -25.11 7.91 -0.50
CA ALA A 72 -23.88 7.95 0.29
C ALA A 72 -23.33 9.38 0.33
N GLY A 73 -22.50 9.65 1.33
CA GLY A 73 -21.82 10.93 1.52
C GLY A 73 -20.55 10.78 2.32
N LYS A 74 -19.89 11.89 2.65
CA LYS A 74 -18.56 11.95 3.27
C LYS A 74 -18.53 11.18 4.60
N VAL A 75 -19.58 11.32 5.41
CA VAL A 75 -19.68 10.68 6.74
C VAL A 75 -19.74 9.14 6.63
N SER A 76 -20.57 8.62 5.73
CA SER A 76 -20.65 7.17 5.49
C SER A 76 -19.32 6.63 4.98
N ALA A 77 -18.69 7.33 4.03
CA ALA A 77 -17.39 6.93 3.50
C ALA A 77 -16.33 6.89 4.61
N ALA A 78 -16.24 7.92 5.45
CA ALA A 78 -15.31 7.96 6.57
C ALA A 78 -15.54 6.83 7.59
N SER A 79 -16.79 6.51 7.91
CA SER A 79 -17.14 5.41 8.82
C SER A 79 -16.72 4.06 8.26
N VAL A 80 -16.98 3.81 6.96
CA VAL A 80 -16.56 2.60 6.25
C VAL A 80 -15.04 2.49 6.27
N THR A 81 -14.33 3.55 5.87
CA THR A 81 -12.87 3.49 5.78
C THR A 81 -12.19 3.34 7.14
N SER A 82 -12.73 3.97 8.18
CA SER A 82 -12.23 3.82 9.55
C SER A 82 -12.31 2.36 10.03
N SER A 83 -13.47 1.73 9.85
CA SER A 83 -13.67 0.31 10.23
C SER A 83 -12.85 -0.64 9.35
N LEU A 84 -12.74 -0.33 8.05
CA LEU A 84 -11.91 -1.07 7.09
C LEU A 84 -10.45 -1.15 7.56
N ASN A 85 -9.85 -0.04 7.98
CA ASN A 85 -8.46 -0.04 8.42
C ASN A 85 -8.22 -0.87 9.69
N VAL A 86 -9.24 -1.04 10.52
CA VAL A 86 -9.16 -1.93 11.67
C VAL A 86 -9.14 -3.39 11.20
N SER A 87 -9.99 -3.74 10.24
CA SER A 87 -10.08 -5.11 9.72
C SER A 87 -8.98 -5.49 8.72
N TYR A 88 -8.49 -4.54 7.93
CA TYR A 88 -7.51 -4.71 6.86
C TYR A 88 -6.37 -3.70 7.07
N PRO A 89 -5.44 -4.01 7.99
CA PRO A 89 -4.47 -3.02 8.48
C PRO A 89 -3.41 -2.61 7.44
N SER A 90 -3.28 -3.39 6.36
CA SER A 90 -2.27 -3.18 5.32
C SER A 90 -2.77 -2.38 4.11
N ILE A 91 -3.98 -1.81 4.14
CA ILE A 91 -4.48 -0.95 3.06
C ILE A 91 -3.58 0.28 2.87
N GLN A 92 -3.04 0.44 1.67
CA GLN A 92 -2.13 1.54 1.30
C GLN A 92 -2.79 2.55 0.36
N LEU A 93 -3.69 2.07 -0.51
CA LEU A 93 -4.40 2.88 -1.49
C LEU A 93 -5.89 2.56 -1.45
N ALA A 94 -6.71 3.60 -1.32
CA ALA A 94 -8.15 3.53 -1.56
C ALA A 94 -8.47 4.08 -2.95
N LEU A 95 -9.35 3.39 -3.69
CA LEU A 95 -9.96 3.87 -4.91
C LEU A 95 -11.44 4.14 -4.64
N VAL A 96 -11.92 5.36 -4.88
CA VAL A 96 -13.35 5.67 -4.80
C VAL A 96 -13.90 5.62 -6.22
N VAL A 97 -14.54 4.51 -6.56
CA VAL A 97 -14.94 4.16 -7.92
C VAL A 97 -16.44 4.25 -8.06
N GLY A 98 -16.91 4.94 -9.09
CA GLY A 98 -18.35 5.09 -9.29
C GLY A 98 -18.72 6.04 -10.43
N ILE A 99 -19.86 6.72 -10.29
CA ILE A 99 -20.34 7.73 -11.23
C ILE A 99 -20.30 9.13 -10.62
N CYS A 100 -20.24 10.15 -11.47
CA CYS A 100 -20.28 11.55 -11.06
C CYS A 100 -21.04 12.42 -12.06
N GLY A 101 -21.23 13.69 -11.67
CA GLY A 101 -21.57 14.76 -12.59
C GLY A 101 -20.32 15.38 -13.19
N GLY A 102 -20.25 15.54 -14.52
CA GLY A 102 -19.12 16.14 -15.23
C GLY A 102 -19.28 17.63 -15.46
N VAL A 103 -18.17 18.35 -15.57
CA VAL A 103 -18.16 19.74 -16.07
C VAL A 103 -17.96 19.68 -17.59
N PRO A 104 -18.94 20.12 -18.41
CA PRO A 104 -18.85 19.95 -19.86
C PRO A 104 -17.69 20.75 -20.48
N TYR A 105 -17.46 21.97 -19.99
CA TYR A 105 -16.45 22.91 -20.48
C TYR A 105 -15.48 23.33 -19.36
N PRO A 106 -14.57 22.45 -18.92
CA PRO A 106 -13.59 22.79 -17.90
C PRO A 106 -12.53 23.75 -18.45
N SER A 107 -11.96 24.61 -17.60
CA SER A 107 -11.04 25.68 -18.02
C SER A 107 -9.65 25.21 -18.47
N GLU A 108 -9.18 24.07 -17.97
CA GLU A 108 -7.82 23.55 -18.21
C GLU A 108 -7.80 22.14 -18.85
N ASN A 109 -8.97 21.60 -19.22
CA ASN A 109 -9.10 20.26 -19.80
C ASN A 109 -9.90 20.32 -21.11
N PRO A 110 -9.79 19.30 -21.99
CA PRO A 110 -10.70 19.15 -23.12
C PRO A 110 -12.16 19.04 -22.67
N GLU A 111 -13.08 19.21 -23.62
CA GLU A 111 -14.49 19.00 -23.37
C GLU A 111 -14.78 17.61 -22.80
N ILE A 112 -15.66 17.55 -21.79
CA ILE A 112 -16.07 16.31 -21.14
C ILE A 112 -17.46 15.94 -21.64
N PHE A 113 -17.62 14.70 -22.08
CA PHE A 113 -18.87 14.14 -22.58
C PHE A 113 -19.43 13.09 -21.61
N LEU A 114 -20.74 12.81 -21.69
CA LEU A 114 -21.31 11.67 -20.99
C LEU A 114 -20.57 10.38 -21.40
N GLY A 115 -20.32 9.54 -20.40
CA GLY A 115 -19.56 8.32 -20.57
C GLY A 115 -18.03 8.49 -20.55
N ASP A 116 -17.48 9.71 -20.45
CA ASP A 116 -16.06 9.90 -20.13
C ASP A 116 -15.73 9.48 -18.69
N VAL A 117 -14.44 9.38 -18.36
CA VAL A 117 -13.97 9.18 -16.99
C VAL A 117 -13.17 10.36 -16.48
N VAL A 118 -13.45 10.77 -15.25
CA VAL A 118 -12.66 11.75 -14.49
C VAL A 118 -11.88 11.05 -13.38
N ILE A 119 -10.62 11.43 -13.21
CA ILE A 119 -9.72 10.91 -12.18
C ILE A 119 -9.16 12.07 -11.36
N SER A 120 -9.26 11.99 -10.03
CA SER A 120 -8.79 13.07 -9.16
C SER A 120 -7.26 13.15 -9.11
N ASN A 121 -6.69 14.32 -9.35
CA ASN A 121 -5.33 14.65 -8.88
C ASN A 121 -5.34 15.43 -7.56
N GLU A 122 -6.42 16.16 -7.27
CA GLU A 122 -6.69 16.92 -6.06
C GLU A 122 -8.22 16.94 -5.84
N THR A 123 -8.68 17.20 -4.62
CA THR A 123 -10.10 17.46 -4.36
C THR A 123 -10.32 18.84 -3.76
N VAL A 124 -11.50 19.39 -4.04
CA VAL A 124 -11.96 20.68 -3.52
C VAL A 124 -13.29 20.45 -2.80
N GLU A 125 -13.35 20.71 -1.49
CA GLU A 125 -14.62 20.69 -0.76
C GLU A 125 -15.30 22.06 -0.84
N TYR A 126 -16.57 22.11 -1.28
CA TYR A 126 -17.26 23.37 -1.59
C TYR A 126 -18.51 23.66 -0.74
N ASP A 127 -18.89 22.73 0.14
CA ASP A 127 -20.02 22.87 1.07
C ASP A 127 -19.63 23.43 2.45
N PHE A 128 -18.37 23.83 2.63
CA PHE A 128 -17.91 24.56 3.82
C PHE A 128 -18.03 26.07 3.63
N GLY A 129 -18.70 26.75 4.58
CA GLY A 129 -18.95 28.18 4.48
C GLY A 129 -19.76 28.72 5.64
N LYS A 130 -20.18 29.98 5.51
CA LYS A 130 -21.04 30.68 6.46
C LYS A 130 -22.35 31.06 5.79
N GLN A 131 -23.47 30.74 6.43
CA GLN A 131 -24.79 31.16 5.96
C GLN A 131 -25.10 32.58 6.47
N TYR A 132 -25.36 33.51 5.56
CA TYR A 132 -25.96 34.82 5.82
C TYR A 132 -27.43 34.81 5.39
N PRO A 133 -28.26 35.78 5.81
CA PRO A 133 -29.71 35.78 5.52
C PRO A 133 -30.09 35.67 4.03
N GLY A 134 -29.22 36.10 3.11
CA GLY A 134 -29.49 36.06 1.66
C GLY A 134 -28.56 35.15 0.85
N GLU A 135 -27.47 34.65 1.44
CA GLU A 135 -26.45 33.90 0.69
C GLU A 135 -25.63 32.98 1.59
N PHE A 136 -25.22 31.85 1.03
CA PHE A 136 -24.18 31.01 1.62
C PHE A 136 -22.82 31.48 1.09
N GLN A 137 -21.99 32.07 1.95
CA GLN A 137 -20.63 32.45 1.59
C GLN A 137 -19.71 31.24 1.78
N GLN A 138 -19.30 30.66 0.66
CA GLN A 138 -18.32 29.59 0.65
C GLN A 138 -16.98 30.09 1.21
N LYS A 139 -16.34 29.27 2.04
CA LYS A 139 -14.96 29.50 2.46
C LYS A 139 -14.05 28.89 1.40
N ILE A 140 -13.67 29.71 0.41
CA ILE A 140 -12.99 29.28 -0.82
C ILE A 140 -11.73 28.42 -0.52
N MET A 141 -11.74 27.17 -1.00
CA MET A 141 -10.58 26.38 -1.47
C MET A 141 -9.39 26.06 -0.56
N GLU A 142 -9.44 26.25 0.77
CA GLU A 142 -8.27 25.96 1.61
C GLU A 142 -7.99 24.47 1.85
N VAL A 143 -8.99 23.59 1.78
CA VAL A 143 -8.81 22.15 2.03
C VAL A 143 -8.58 21.42 0.71
N LEU A 144 -7.49 21.79 0.02
CA LEU A 144 -6.96 21.00 -1.11
C LEU A 144 -6.32 19.74 -0.53
N ARG A 145 -7.08 18.66 -0.55
CA ARG A 145 -6.51 17.35 -0.25
C ARG A 145 -5.82 16.83 -1.52
N LYS A 146 -4.63 16.24 -1.33
CA LYS A 146 -3.79 15.74 -2.44
C LYS A 146 -3.27 14.35 -2.12
N PRO A 147 -3.12 13.46 -3.13
CA PRO A 147 -2.55 12.15 -2.90
C PRO A 147 -1.11 12.26 -2.39
N ASN A 148 -0.60 11.19 -1.78
CA ASN A 148 0.79 11.13 -1.36
C ASN A 148 1.76 11.28 -2.57
N ARG A 149 3.04 11.61 -2.31
CA ARG A 149 4.01 11.88 -3.39
C ARG A 149 4.10 10.77 -4.45
N PRO A 150 4.20 9.47 -4.10
CA PRO A 150 4.20 8.40 -5.09
C PRO A 150 2.97 8.40 -6.00
N THR A 151 1.78 8.57 -5.41
CA THR A 151 0.52 8.61 -6.14
C THR A 151 0.46 9.80 -7.09
N ARG A 152 0.91 10.98 -6.64
CA ARG A 152 0.97 12.17 -7.49
C ARG A 152 1.94 12.02 -8.65
N THR A 153 3.12 11.45 -8.42
CA THR A 153 4.10 11.19 -9.49
C THR A 153 3.53 10.20 -10.52
N PHE A 154 2.82 9.17 -10.07
CA PHE A 154 2.15 8.22 -10.95
C PHE A 154 1.02 8.88 -11.78
N LEU A 155 0.16 9.69 -11.15
CA LEU A 155 -0.89 10.41 -11.88
C LEU A 155 -0.30 11.40 -12.90
N ALA A 156 0.80 12.09 -12.57
CA ALA A 156 1.51 12.96 -13.52
C ALA A 156 2.11 12.17 -14.69
N GLN A 157 2.56 10.92 -14.45
CA GLN A 157 3.01 10.03 -15.51
C GLN A 157 1.85 9.62 -16.43
N LEU A 158 0.66 9.34 -15.88
CA LEU A 158 -0.54 9.02 -16.67
C LEU A 158 -0.99 10.18 -17.58
N GLN A 159 -0.65 11.43 -17.24
CA GLN A 159 -0.91 12.61 -18.08
C GLN A 159 0.08 12.76 -19.25
N ASN A 160 1.13 11.92 -19.34
CA ASN A 160 2.03 11.92 -20.49
C ASN A 160 1.35 11.25 -21.69
N GLY A 161 1.32 11.93 -22.85
CA GLY A 161 0.55 11.50 -24.04
C GLY A 161 0.65 10.01 -24.39
N LYS A 162 1.87 9.45 -24.51
CA LYS A 162 2.03 8.00 -24.81
C LYS A 162 1.51 7.09 -23.70
N THR A 163 1.67 7.49 -22.45
CA THR A 163 1.18 6.70 -21.29
C THR A 163 -0.35 6.79 -21.21
N GLN A 164 -0.90 7.97 -21.49
CA GLN A 164 -2.34 8.20 -21.54
C GLN A 164 -2.99 7.37 -22.65
N GLU A 165 -2.40 7.28 -23.84
CA GLU A 165 -2.87 6.41 -24.93
C GLU A 165 -2.92 4.94 -24.51
N ILE A 166 -1.82 4.42 -23.93
CA ILE A 166 -1.74 3.04 -23.42
C ILE A 166 -2.81 2.80 -22.34
N PHE A 167 -2.99 3.76 -21.43
CA PHE A 167 -3.97 3.67 -20.36
C PHE A 167 -5.41 3.67 -20.92
N GLN A 168 -5.70 4.52 -21.91
CA GLN A 168 -7.00 4.59 -22.57
C GLN A 168 -7.32 3.32 -23.35
N ASP A 169 -6.33 2.71 -24.01
CA ASP A 169 -6.50 1.44 -24.71
C ASP A 169 -6.80 0.29 -23.74
N GLN A 170 -6.08 0.21 -22.62
CA GLN A 170 -6.34 -0.78 -21.58
C GLN A 170 -7.73 -0.63 -20.97
N MET A 171 -8.12 0.61 -20.64
CA MET A 171 -9.47 0.90 -20.16
C MET A 171 -10.53 0.45 -21.20
N SER A 172 -10.30 0.74 -22.48
CA SER A 172 -11.24 0.37 -23.54
C SER A 172 -11.35 -1.16 -23.71
N GLN A 173 -10.25 -1.90 -23.55
CA GLN A 173 -10.27 -3.36 -23.55
C GLN A 173 -11.08 -3.93 -22.39
N HIS A 174 -10.91 -3.38 -21.19
CA HIS A 174 -11.70 -3.78 -20.02
C HIS A 174 -13.18 -3.44 -20.18
N LEU A 175 -13.50 -2.27 -20.72
CA LEU A 175 -14.87 -1.86 -21.02
C LEU A 175 -15.53 -2.82 -22.03
N GLN A 176 -14.83 -3.18 -23.10
CA GLN A 176 -15.33 -4.16 -24.07
C GLN A 176 -15.54 -5.54 -23.43
N ALA A 177 -14.71 -5.94 -22.47
CA ALA A 177 -14.85 -7.22 -21.78
C ALA A 177 -16.12 -7.26 -20.91
N ILE A 178 -16.37 -6.22 -20.12
CA ILE A 178 -17.59 -6.13 -19.29
C ILE A 178 -18.85 -5.95 -20.16
N GLN A 179 -18.77 -5.23 -21.28
CA GLN A 179 -19.88 -5.10 -22.23
C GLN A 179 -20.26 -6.41 -22.92
N LYS A 180 -19.31 -7.35 -23.06
CA LYS A 180 -19.56 -8.69 -23.59
C LYS A 180 -20.16 -9.62 -22.54
N SER A 181 -19.92 -9.37 -21.25
CA SER A 181 -20.46 -10.22 -20.19
C SER A 181 -21.92 -9.92 -19.88
N ASP A 182 -22.35 -8.66 -19.99
CA ASP A 182 -23.74 -8.26 -19.77
C ASP A 182 -24.10 -7.03 -20.62
N THR A 183 -25.25 -7.09 -21.29
CA THR A 183 -25.78 -6.03 -22.15
C THR A 183 -26.11 -4.73 -21.40
N ARG A 184 -26.29 -4.77 -20.07
CA ARG A 184 -26.59 -3.56 -19.28
C ARG A 184 -25.46 -2.50 -19.37
N TRP A 185 -24.23 -2.93 -19.61
CA TRP A 185 -23.05 -2.06 -19.67
C TRP A 185 -22.84 -1.42 -21.04
N GLN A 186 -23.74 -1.66 -22.00
CA GLN A 186 -23.62 -1.14 -23.35
C GLN A 186 -23.84 0.38 -23.41
N HIS A 187 -23.19 1.02 -24.37
CA HIS A 187 -23.34 2.46 -24.58
C HIS A 187 -24.81 2.81 -24.89
N PRO A 188 -25.44 3.79 -24.19
CA PRO A 188 -26.87 4.09 -24.34
C PRO A 188 -27.30 4.45 -25.77
N GLY A 189 -26.42 5.09 -26.54
CA GLY A 189 -26.65 5.39 -27.95
C GLY A 189 -26.79 4.15 -28.85
N LEU A 190 -26.18 3.02 -28.48
CA LEU A 190 -26.26 1.77 -29.25
C LEU A 190 -27.50 0.96 -28.88
N THR A 191 -27.93 1.03 -27.62
CA THR A 191 -29.04 0.21 -27.10
C THR A 191 -30.39 0.91 -27.13
N HIS A 192 -30.41 2.23 -26.95
CA HIS A 192 -31.64 3.02 -26.76
C HIS A 192 -31.70 4.26 -27.67
N GLY A 193 -30.70 4.48 -28.53
CA GLY A 193 -30.63 5.68 -29.37
C GLY A 193 -30.43 6.99 -28.58
N ILE A 194 -29.95 6.90 -27.35
CA ILE A 194 -29.74 8.06 -26.47
C ILE A 194 -28.34 8.61 -26.72
N HIS A 195 -28.27 9.87 -27.15
CA HIS A 195 -27.01 10.56 -27.37
C HIS A 195 -26.63 11.45 -26.18
N ASP A 196 -25.45 12.05 -26.27
CA ASP A 196 -25.01 13.08 -25.34
C ASP A 196 -25.92 14.31 -25.46
N VAL A 197 -26.56 14.71 -24.36
CA VAL A 197 -27.47 15.87 -24.32
C VAL A 197 -27.00 16.81 -23.23
N LEU A 198 -26.64 18.03 -23.62
CA LEU A 198 -26.28 19.11 -22.72
C LEU A 198 -27.26 20.27 -22.89
N PHE A 199 -27.83 20.74 -21.79
CA PHE A 199 -28.64 21.95 -21.77
C PHE A 199 -27.79 23.16 -21.42
N GLU A 200 -28.23 24.34 -21.87
CA GLU A 200 -27.67 25.61 -21.40
C GLU A 200 -27.73 25.68 -19.87
N ALA A 201 -26.69 26.26 -19.25
CA ALA A 201 -26.57 26.28 -17.79
C ALA A 201 -27.74 26.98 -17.08
N SER A 202 -28.38 27.94 -17.77
CA SER A 202 -29.54 28.71 -17.32
C SER A 202 -30.89 28.06 -17.68
N TYR A 203 -30.88 26.93 -18.38
CA TYR A 203 -32.10 26.20 -18.72
C TYR A 203 -32.67 25.52 -17.46
N HIS A 204 -33.95 25.74 -17.19
CA HIS A 204 -34.57 25.26 -15.94
C HIS A 204 -35.37 23.98 -16.16
N HIS A 205 -35.10 22.94 -15.39
CA HIS A 205 -35.89 21.72 -15.41
C HIS A 205 -37.28 21.94 -14.75
N LYS A 206 -38.31 22.14 -15.58
CA LYS A 206 -39.68 22.45 -15.14
C LYS A 206 -40.71 21.98 -16.17
N HIS A 207 -42.00 22.03 -15.83
CA HIS A 207 -43.06 21.78 -16.81
C HIS A 207 -43.06 22.83 -17.93
N TYR A 208 -42.92 22.37 -19.18
CA TYR A 208 -42.95 23.23 -20.37
C TYR A 208 -44.27 23.18 -21.15
N GLY A 209 -45.06 22.10 -20.99
CA GLY A 209 -46.38 21.95 -21.60
C GLY A 209 -47.52 21.89 -20.58
N GLN A 210 -48.67 22.51 -20.87
CA GLN A 210 -49.90 22.31 -20.11
C GLN A 210 -50.54 20.98 -20.55
N THR A 211 -50.29 19.89 -19.84
CA THR A 211 -51.09 18.67 -19.99
C THR A 211 -52.45 18.85 -19.32
N GLY A 212 -53.50 18.17 -19.81
CA GLY A 212 -54.89 18.39 -19.36
C GLY A 212 -55.14 18.23 -17.85
N ALA A 213 -54.21 17.60 -17.11
CA ALA A 213 -54.25 17.41 -15.66
C ALA A 213 -53.69 18.61 -14.85
N ILE A 214 -52.86 19.48 -15.43
CA ILE A 214 -52.11 20.51 -14.69
C ILE A 214 -52.44 21.91 -15.21
N LYS A 215 -53.63 22.42 -14.89
CA LYS A 215 -54.07 23.76 -15.31
C LYS A 215 -53.50 24.90 -14.44
N GLN A 216 -52.91 24.60 -13.28
CA GLN A 216 -52.36 25.57 -12.33
C GLN A 216 -51.02 25.09 -11.75
N CYS A 217 -49.98 25.03 -12.58
CA CYS A 217 -48.62 24.74 -12.10
C CYS A 217 -47.85 26.02 -11.78
N LEU A 218 -47.08 26.00 -10.69
CA LEU A 218 -46.12 27.05 -10.36
C LEU A 218 -45.10 27.30 -11.49
N CYS A 219 -44.75 26.27 -12.27
CA CYS A 219 -43.79 26.34 -13.38
C CYS A 219 -44.17 27.34 -14.49
N PHE A 220 -45.47 27.66 -14.62
CA PHE A 220 -46.00 28.57 -15.63
C PHE A 220 -46.11 30.02 -15.15
N ASN A 221 -45.71 30.32 -13.90
CA ASN A 221 -45.80 31.67 -13.34
C ASN A 221 -44.78 32.62 -14.00
N ARG A 222 -45.27 33.56 -14.80
CA ARG A 222 -44.44 34.56 -15.50
C ARG A 222 -43.73 35.55 -14.57
N GLY A 223 -44.26 35.76 -13.36
CA GLY A 223 -43.68 36.68 -12.37
C GLY A 223 -42.51 36.10 -11.56
N SER A 224 -42.30 34.78 -11.64
CA SER A 224 -41.15 34.11 -11.03
C SER A 224 -40.66 33.00 -11.97
N PRO A 225 -39.85 33.33 -12.99
CA PRO A 225 -39.40 32.39 -14.01
C PRO A 225 -38.61 31.18 -13.45
N LYS A 226 -38.06 31.34 -12.24
CA LYS A 226 -37.32 30.33 -11.46
C LYS A 226 -38.22 29.45 -10.59
N ALA A 227 -39.53 29.66 -10.60
CA ALA A 227 -40.44 28.87 -9.78
C ALA A 227 -40.63 27.47 -10.40
N ILE A 228 -40.26 26.43 -9.65
CA ILE A 228 -40.33 25.03 -10.04
C ILE A 228 -41.20 24.32 -8.99
N CYS A 229 -42.22 23.57 -9.42
CA CYS A 229 -43.04 22.78 -8.50
C CYS A 229 -42.31 21.52 -8.04
N GLU A 230 -42.72 20.95 -6.89
CA GLU A 230 -42.10 19.75 -6.33
C GLU A 230 -42.10 18.55 -7.28
N GLU A 231 -43.18 18.33 -8.04
CA GLU A 231 -43.30 17.25 -9.02
C GLU A 231 -42.19 17.32 -10.10
N ALA A 232 -41.99 18.51 -10.68
CA ALA A 232 -40.94 18.72 -11.68
C ALA A 232 -39.51 18.56 -11.15
N LEU A 233 -39.29 18.61 -9.82
CA LEU A 233 -37.97 18.35 -9.24
C LEU A 233 -37.60 16.85 -9.22
N THR A 234 -38.59 15.98 -9.44
CA THR A 234 -38.46 14.52 -9.38
C THR A 234 -38.72 13.79 -10.71
N GLU A 235 -39.40 14.43 -11.66
CA GLU A 235 -39.66 13.91 -13.01
C GLU A 235 -38.40 13.88 -13.89
N ASP A 236 -38.48 13.26 -15.07
CA ASP A 236 -37.43 13.28 -16.08
C ASP A 236 -37.69 14.29 -17.21
N CYS A 237 -36.65 14.57 -18.01
CA CYS A 237 -36.71 15.55 -19.10
C CYS A 237 -37.79 15.20 -20.14
N ASP A 238 -37.98 13.91 -20.42
CA ASP A 238 -38.95 13.41 -21.40
C ASP A 238 -40.38 13.72 -20.91
N SER A 239 -40.66 13.48 -19.63
CA SER A 239 -41.97 13.70 -18.99
C SER A 239 -42.31 15.18 -18.84
N LEU A 240 -41.32 16.02 -18.57
CA LEU A 240 -41.49 17.48 -18.47
C LEU A 240 -41.58 18.21 -19.81
N GLY A 241 -41.21 17.52 -20.90
CA GLY A 241 -41.16 18.10 -22.24
C GLY A 241 -40.05 19.13 -22.38
N CYS A 242 -38.88 18.90 -21.77
CA CYS A 242 -37.72 19.75 -21.97
C CYS A 242 -37.40 19.86 -23.47
N GLY A 243 -37.23 21.10 -23.93
CA GLY A 243 -37.13 21.47 -25.34
C GLY A 243 -35.81 21.04 -25.99
N GLN A 244 -35.74 21.25 -27.32
CA GLN A 244 -34.58 20.96 -28.18
C GLN A 244 -33.47 22.02 -28.10
N ASP A 245 -33.52 22.95 -27.14
CA ASP A 245 -32.49 23.97 -26.89
C ASP A 245 -31.26 23.34 -26.21
N HIS A 246 -30.72 22.31 -26.87
CA HIS A 246 -29.53 21.61 -26.47
C HIS A 246 -28.32 22.30 -27.08
N VAL A 247 -27.22 22.30 -26.33
CA VAL A 247 -25.92 22.74 -26.83
C VAL A 247 -25.47 21.74 -27.89
N SER A 248 -25.31 22.22 -29.13
CA SER A 248 -24.86 21.37 -30.24
C SER A 248 -23.42 20.93 -30.01
N ARG A 249 -23.23 19.65 -29.69
CA ARG A 249 -21.91 19.04 -29.50
C ARG A 249 -21.87 17.62 -30.05
N SER A 250 -20.72 17.22 -30.58
CA SER A 250 -20.51 15.90 -31.16
C SER A 250 -19.10 15.41 -30.86
N ARG A 251 -18.95 14.14 -30.46
CA ARG A 251 -17.64 13.48 -30.50
C ARG A 251 -17.21 13.30 -31.96
N GLN A 252 -15.97 13.68 -32.26
CA GLN A 252 -15.40 13.53 -33.61
C GLN A 252 -15.04 12.08 -33.94
N ASP A 253 -14.73 11.26 -32.94
CA ASP A 253 -14.33 9.85 -33.08
C ASP A 253 -15.37 8.87 -32.49
N THR A 254 -15.17 7.58 -32.77
CA THR A 254 -15.91 6.42 -32.18
C THR A 254 -16.27 6.62 -30.69
N PRO A 255 -17.30 5.93 -30.14
CA PRO A 255 -17.78 6.09 -28.75
C PRO A 255 -16.81 5.52 -27.69
N LYS A 256 -15.52 5.81 -27.83
CA LYS A 256 -14.44 5.50 -26.91
C LYS A 256 -14.43 6.60 -25.84
N PRO A 257 -14.57 6.25 -24.54
CA PRO A 257 -14.42 7.20 -23.46
C PRO A 257 -13.03 7.84 -23.44
N SER A 258 -13.00 9.13 -23.14
CA SER A 258 -11.80 9.92 -22.88
C SER A 258 -11.51 9.94 -21.37
N ILE A 259 -10.23 10.13 -21.05
CA ILE A 259 -9.74 10.19 -19.67
C ILE A 259 -9.36 11.63 -19.35
N HIS A 260 -9.91 12.15 -18.26
CA HIS A 260 -9.64 13.50 -17.76
C HIS A 260 -9.07 13.41 -16.34
N ILE A 261 -7.87 13.98 -16.13
CA ILE A 261 -7.21 13.97 -14.82
C ILE A 261 -7.18 15.40 -14.28
N GLY A 262 -7.89 15.66 -13.19
CA GLY A 262 -8.07 17.03 -12.68
C GLY A 262 -8.70 17.09 -11.30
N ARG A 263 -9.12 18.29 -10.90
CA ARG A 263 -9.71 18.52 -9.58
C ARG A 263 -11.16 18.08 -9.54
N ILE A 264 -11.54 17.38 -8.48
CA ILE A 264 -12.92 16.96 -8.26
C ILE A 264 -13.53 17.73 -7.10
N GLY A 265 -14.70 18.34 -7.35
CA GLY A 265 -15.50 19.04 -6.35
C GLY A 265 -16.29 18.06 -5.50
N CYS A 266 -16.14 18.12 -4.18
CA CYS A 266 -16.73 17.16 -3.27
C CYS A 266 -17.67 17.87 -2.29
N ALA A 267 -18.87 17.33 -2.07
CA ALA A 267 -19.82 17.84 -1.07
C ALA A 267 -20.85 16.79 -0.67
N ASP A 268 -21.48 16.96 0.48
CA ASP A 268 -22.67 16.19 0.87
C ASP A 268 -23.95 16.70 0.15
N THR A 269 -23.86 17.82 -0.57
CA THR A 269 -24.97 18.37 -1.37
C THR A 269 -24.85 17.93 -2.82
N VAL A 270 -25.97 17.52 -3.43
CA VAL A 270 -26.02 17.19 -4.86
C VAL A 270 -26.13 18.46 -5.69
N MET A 271 -25.14 18.71 -6.56
CA MET A 271 -25.20 19.80 -7.53
C MET A 271 -26.33 19.55 -8.56
N LYS A 272 -27.31 20.46 -8.58
CA LYS A 272 -28.46 20.46 -9.50
C LYS A 272 -28.63 21.80 -10.25
N SER A 273 -27.60 22.65 -10.27
CA SER A 273 -27.66 23.97 -10.93
C SER A 273 -26.47 24.17 -11.86
N GLY A 274 -26.74 24.29 -13.15
CA GLY A 274 -25.71 24.50 -14.16
C GLY A 274 -24.92 25.80 -13.94
N GLU A 275 -25.60 26.90 -13.59
CA GLU A 275 -24.94 28.18 -13.30
C GLU A 275 -23.98 28.09 -12.10
N HIS A 276 -24.39 27.44 -11.01
CA HIS A 276 -23.51 27.27 -9.85
C HIS A 276 -22.37 26.29 -10.11
N ARG A 277 -22.64 25.22 -10.87
CA ARG A 277 -21.63 24.28 -11.36
C ARG A 277 -20.54 25.03 -12.14
N ASP A 278 -20.92 25.86 -13.12
CA ASP A 278 -19.97 26.55 -13.98
C ASP A 278 -19.14 27.58 -13.18
N LYS A 279 -19.77 28.30 -12.26
CA LYS A 279 -19.06 29.19 -11.34
C LYS A 279 -18.03 28.44 -10.49
N LEU A 280 -18.43 27.33 -9.86
CA LEU A 280 -17.52 26.50 -9.06
C LEU A 280 -16.42 25.86 -9.91
N ALA A 281 -16.74 25.43 -11.13
CA ALA A 281 -15.77 24.89 -12.07
C ALA A 281 -14.72 25.93 -12.45
N GLN A 282 -15.13 27.17 -12.71
CA GLN A 282 -14.23 28.27 -13.01
C GLN A 282 -13.35 28.63 -11.81
N ASP A 283 -13.97 28.88 -10.65
CA ASP A 283 -13.27 29.30 -9.43
C ASP A 283 -12.34 28.21 -8.90
N GLY A 284 -12.80 26.95 -8.97
CA GLY A 284 -12.14 25.78 -8.39
C GLY A 284 -11.23 25.00 -9.33
N LYS A 285 -11.33 25.27 -10.64
CA LYS A 285 -10.77 24.43 -11.72
C LYS A 285 -11.27 22.98 -11.62
N ILE A 286 -12.54 22.81 -11.27
CA ILE A 286 -13.19 21.52 -11.07
C ILE A 286 -13.58 20.93 -12.43
N ILE A 287 -13.39 19.62 -12.59
CA ILE A 287 -13.78 18.86 -13.79
C ILE A 287 -14.96 17.90 -13.56
N GLY A 288 -15.32 17.65 -12.29
CA GLY A 288 -16.46 16.81 -11.94
C GLY A 288 -16.84 16.94 -10.47
N PHE A 289 -18.05 16.49 -10.13
CA PHE A 289 -18.67 16.61 -8.80
C PHE A 289 -19.06 15.25 -8.22
N GLU A 290 -18.63 14.97 -6.99
CA GLU A 290 -18.91 13.72 -6.26
C GLU A 290 -19.16 13.96 -4.76
N MET A 291 -19.44 12.90 -3.97
CA MET A 291 -19.90 13.04 -2.58
C MET A 291 -19.14 12.22 -1.53
N GLU A 292 -18.29 11.25 -1.89
CA GLU A 292 -17.71 10.29 -0.94
C GLU A 292 -16.22 10.51 -0.67
N GLY A 293 -15.49 11.02 -1.66
CA GLY A 293 -14.04 11.09 -1.73
C GLY A 293 -13.34 11.60 -0.46
N PRO A 294 -13.74 12.76 0.10
CA PRO A 294 -13.11 13.29 1.31
C PRO A 294 -13.15 12.32 2.50
N GLY A 295 -14.28 11.61 2.70
CA GLY A 295 -14.41 10.69 3.83
C GLY A 295 -13.42 9.51 3.76
N ALA A 296 -13.16 9.00 2.56
CA ALA A 296 -12.15 7.97 2.36
C ALA A 296 -10.73 8.47 2.67
N TRP A 297 -10.47 9.76 2.45
CA TRP A 297 -9.14 10.33 2.61
C TRP A 297 -8.69 10.54 4.05
N ASP A 298 -9.64 10.70 4.98
CA ASP A 298 -9.32 10.93 6.40
C ASP A 298 -8.65 9.71 7.06
N ASN A 299 -8.81 8.54 6.48
CA ASN A 299 -8.45 7.29 7.12
C ASN A 299 -7.37 6.49 6.35
N VAL A 300 -7.15 6.70 5.04
CA VAL A 300 -6.15 5.95 4.25
C VAL A 300 -5.02 6.84 3.77
N SER A 301 -3.79 6.30 3.75
CA SER A 301 -2.57 7.05 3.41
C SER A 301 -2.53 7.65 1.99
N SER A 302 -3.37 7.15 1.08
CA SER A 302 -3.58 7.69 -0.26
C SER A 302 -4.96 7.29 -0.79
N CYS A 303 -5.58 8.17 -1.56
CA CYS A 303 -6.87 7.93 -2.20
C CYS A 303 -6.84 8.49 -3.63
N ILE A 304 -7.50 7.80 -4.56
CA ILE A 304 -7.76 8.27 -5.92
C ILE A 304 -9.27 8.09 -6.18
N ILE A 305 -9.94 9.14 -6.61
CA ILE A 305 -11.32 9.10 -7.06
C ILE A 305 -11.32 8.85 -8.57
N ILE A 306 -12.10 7.86 -9.02
CA ILE A 306 -12.24 7.46 -10.42
C ILE A 306 -13.73 7.37 -10.73
N LYS A 307 -14.26 8.29 -11.52
CA LYS A 307 -15.70 8.39 -11.73
C LYS A 307 -16.06 8.47 -13.21
N GLY A 308 -17.00 7.64 -13.65
CA GLY A 308 -17.62 7.79 -14.96
C GLY A 308 -18.64 8.92 -14.95
N VAL A 309 -18.69 9.70 -16.02
CA VAL A 309 -19.59 10.85 -16.15
C VAL A 309 -20.98 10.37 -16.58
N SER A 310 -21.96 10.53 -15.70
CA SER A 310 -23.35 10.06 -15.92
C SER A 310 -24.38 11.17 -16.06
N ASP A 311 -24.05 12.38 -15.59
CA ASP A 311 -24.82 13.61 -15.78
C ASP A 311 -23.86 14.82 -15.84
N TYR A 312 -24.39 16.02 -16.06
CA TYR A 312 -23.61 17.26 -16.13
C TYR A 312 -23.70 18.11 -14.85
N ALA A 313 -23.91 17.50 -13.68
CA ALA A 313 -24.04 18.19 -12.41
C ALA A 313 -25.08 19.34 -12.49
N ASP A 314 -26.22 19.07 -13.09
CA ASP A 314 -27.34 19.99 -13.22
C ASP A 314 -28.67 19.30 -12.88
N SER A 315 -29.78 19.96 -13.17
CA SER A 315 -31.11 19.43 -12.91
C SER A 315 -31.57 18.37 -13.92
N HIS A 316 -30.90 18.21 -15.06
CA HIS A 316 -31.29 17.36 -16.20
C HIS A 316 -30.67 15.96 -16.12
N LYS A 317 -30.88 15.27 -14.99
CA LYS A 317 -30.24 13.98 -14.74
C LYS A 317 -30.91 12.86 -15.52
N SER A 318 -30.10 12.02 -16.17
CA SER A 318 -30.57 10.82 -16.86
C SER A 318 -30.01 9.56 -16.22
N LYS A 319 -30.89 8.66 -15.76
CA LYS A 319 -30.48 7.35 -15.22
C LYS A 319 -29.92 6.42 -16.29
N ARG A 320 -30.22 6.68 -17.57
CA ARG A 320 -29.85 5.81 -18.71
C ARG A 320 -28.33 5.72 -18.93
N TRP A 321 -27.56 6.69 -18.42
CA TRP A 321 -26.10 6.70 -18.53
C TRP A 321 -25.38 6.01 -17.36
N GLN A 322 -26.08 5.70 -16.26
CA GLN A 322 -25.43 5.26 -15.02
C GLN A 322 -24.69 3.92 -15.17
N ASP A 323 -25.31 2.92 -15.79
CA ASP A 323 -24.67 1.61 -15.97
C ASP A 323 -23.41 1.74 -16.85
N TYR A 324 -23.51 2.40 -18.01
CA TYR A 324 -22.37 2.61 -18.88
C TYR A 324 -21.25 3.40 -18.17
N ALA A 325 -21.59 4.53 -17.52
CA ALA A 325 -20.61 5.33 -16.80
C ALA A 325 -19.93 4.55 -15.66
N ALA A 326 -20.67 3.71 -14.93
CA ALA A 326 -20.09 2.85 -13.90
C ALA A 326 -19.12 1.81 -14.48
N ALA A 327 -19.48 1.19 -15.61
CA ALA A 327 -18.59 0.27 -16.32
C ALA A 327 -17.32 0.97 -16.81
N VAL A 328 -17.41 2.21 -17.29
CA VAL A 328 -16.25 3.03 -17.67
C VAL A 328 -15.37 3.32 -16.45
N GLY A 329 -15.95 3.78 -15.33
CA GLY A 329 -15.22 4.05 -14.09
C GLY A 329 -14.50 2.82 -13.53
N ALA A 330 -15.18 1.67 -13.51
CA ALA A 330 -14.60 0.40 -13.09
C ALA A 330 -13.48 -0.08 -14.04
N SER A 331 -13.65 0.10 -15.35
CA SER A 331 -12.64 -0.23 -16.36
C SER A 331 -11.39 0.63 -16.22
N ALA A 332 -11.56 1.92 -15.93
CA ALA A 332 -10.45 2.83 -15.65
C ALA A 332 -9.73 2.45 -14.36
N ALA A 333 -10.47 2.05 -13.30
CA ALA A 333 -9.87 1.57 -12.07
C ALA A 333 -9.01 0.32 -12.28
N LYS A 334 -9.50 -0.65 -13.06
CA LYS A 334 -8.73 -1.85 -13.42
C LYS A 334 -7.47 -1.53 -14.23
N ALA A 335 -7.61 -0.69 -15.25
CA ALA A 335 -6.46 -0.24 -16.05
C ALA A 335 -5.43 0.52 -15.19
N LEU A 336 -5.89 1.29 -14.20
CA LEU A 336 -5.03 2.04 -13.30
C LEU A 336 -4.24 1.09 -12.40
N LEU A 337 -4.91 0.08 -11.81
CA LEU A 337 -4.28 -0.93 -10.97
C LEU A 337 -3.25 -1.77 -11.72
N LYS A 338 -3.46 -2.04 -13.02
CA LYS A 338 -2.46 -2.73 -13.85
C LYS A 338 -1.11 -1.99 -13.89
N GLN A 339 -1.15 -0.66 -13.96
CA GLN A 339 0.04 0.19 -14.00
C GLN A 339 0.56 0.57 -12.61
N TRP A 340 -0.32 0.57 -11.60
CA TRP A 340 0.02 0.90 -10.23
C TRP A 340 0.98 -0.14 -9.65
N ARG A 341 2.09 0.34 -9.08
CA ARG A 341 2.98 -0.48 -8.26
C ARG A 341 2.93 0.09 -6.84
N PRO A 342 2.47 -0.67 -5.83
CA PRO A 342 2.48 -0.17 -4.47
C PRO A 342 3.93 0.14 -4.11
N LYS A 343 4.16 1.19 -3.34
CA LYS A 343 5.48 1.41 -2.77
C LYS A 343 5.74 0.23 -1.84
N ILE A 344 6.53 -0.74 -2.29
CA ILE A 344 7.16 -1.69 -1.39
C ILE A 344 8.14 -0.84 -0.57
N THR A 345 7.66 -0.25 0.53
CA THR A 345 8.57 0.18 1.57
C THR A 345 9.09 -1.11 2.14
N ASN A 346 10.25 -1.55 1.64
CA ASN A 346 11.00 -2.59 2.30
C ASN A 346 11.04 -2.26 3.80
N GLY A 347 10.90 -3.27 4.65
CA GLY A 347 11.08 -3.10 6.09
C GLY A 347 12.39 -2.38 6.38
N TYR A 348 12.47 -1.71 7.51
CA TYR A 348 13.69 -1.00 7.90
C TYR A 348 14.86 -1.99 8.00
N TRP A 349 16.07 -1.53 7.67
CA TRP A 349 17.27 -2.37 7.70
C TRP A 349 18.41 -1.57 8.33
N THR A 350 18.85 -1.98 9.52
CA THR A 350 20.00 -1.36 10.22
C THR A 350 21.15 -2.32 10.46
N VAL A 351 21.18 -3.46 9.75
CA VAL A 351 22.29 -4.43 9.85
C VAL A 351 23.56 -3.80 9.26
N PRO A 352 24.66 -3.68 10.04
CA PRO A 352 25.85 -2.92 9.64
C PRO A 352 26.84 -3.74 8.82
N PHE A 353 26.52 -4.98 8.46
CA PHE A 353 27.43 -5.92 7.79
C PHE A 353 26.88 -6.30 6.42
N ILE A 354 27.79 -6.45 5.46
CA ILE A 354 27.49 -7.02 4.13
C ILE A 354 27.33 -8.54 4.29
N ARG A 355 26.44 -9.15 3.51
CA ARG A 355 26.26 -10.62 3.48
C ARG A 355 27.58 -11.29 3.14
N ASN A 356 27.96 -12.28 3.94
CA ASN A 356 29.09 -13.13 3.64
C ASN A 356 28.72 -14.12 2.53
N VAL A 357 29.14 -13.83 1.30
CA VAL A 357 28.90 -14.70 0.13
C VAL A 357 29.61 -16.06 0.25
N ASP A 358 30.66 -16.12 1.07
CA ASP A 358 31.44 -17.34 1.31
C ASP A 358 30.94 -18.13 2.52
N PHE A 359 29.79 -17.76 3.12
CA PHE A 359 29.19 -18.51 4.22
C PHE A 359 29.01 -20.00 3.84
N ALA A 360 29.37 -20.90 4.76
CA ALA A 360 29.35 -22.34 4.53
C ALA A 360 28.83 -23.10 5.75
N GLY A 361 28.10 -24.19 5.50
CA GLY A 361 27.48 -25.04 6.52
C GLY A 361 26.26 -24.41 7.19
N ARG A 362 25.93 -24.89 8.41
CA ARG A 362 24.84 -24.39 9.29
C ARG A 362 23.42 -24.46 8.74
N GLN A 363 23.18 -25.18 7.65
CA GLN A 363 21.84 -25.24 7.05
C GLN A 363 20.80 -25.82 8.04
N THR A 364 21.18 -26.84 8.80
CA THR A 364 20.33 -27.43 9.84
C THR A 364 20.00 -26.45 10.96
N ASP A 365 20.99 -25.65 11.38
CA ASP A 365 20.84 -24.66 12.45
C ASP A 365 19.95 -23.49 11.99
N LEU A 366 20.19 -22.98 10.77
CA LEU A 366 19.40 -21.90 10.16
C LEU A 366 17.95 -22.33 9.93
N ASN A 367 17.71 -23.52 9.38
CA ASN A 367 16.35 -24.04 9.16
C ASN A 367 15.57 -24.14 10.48
N LYS A 368 16.23 -24.55 11.57
CA LYS A 368 15.59 -24.60 12.89
C LYS A 368 15.27 -23.20 13.43
N LEU A 369 16.20 -22.25 13.29
CA LEU A 369 15.98 -20.85 13.69
C LEU A 369 14.81 -20.23 12.92
N GLU A 370 14.78 -20.40 11.60
CA GLU A 370 13.68 -19.95 10.73
C GLU A 370 12.34 -20.61 11.10
N GLY A 371 12.37 -21.90 11.46
CA GLY A 371 11.22 -22.63 11.99
C GLY A 371 10.67 -21.98 13.25
N TYR A 372 11.53 -21.68 14.24
CA TYR A 372 11.13 -20.98 15.46
C TYR A 372 10.50 -19.61 15.19
N LEU A 373 11.09 -18.84 14.27
CA LEU A 373 10.60 -17.51 13.90
C LEU A 373 9.30 -17.53 13.09
N SER A 374 8.98 -18.65 12.42
CA SER A 374 7.78 -18.75 11.58
C SER A 374 6.54 -19.24 12.33
N MET A 375 6.67 -19.73 13.57
CA MET A 375 5.55 -20.29 14.35
C MET A 375 4.70 -19.20 15.00
N SER A 376 3.38 -19.26 14.83
CA SER A 376 2.42 -18.31 15.43
C SER A 376 2.48 -18.28 16.97
N ASN A 377 2.66 -19.44 17.60
CA ASN A 377 2.88 -19.58 19.06
C ASN A 377 4.35 -19.89 19.40
N GLY A 378 5.27 -19.48 18.52
CA GLY A 378 6.70 -19.70 18.68
C GLY A 378 7.37 -18.78 19.70
N PRO A 379 8.66 -19.00 19.98
CA PRO A 379 9.41 -18.13 20.85
C PRO A 379 9.57 -16.73 20.28
N ARG A 380 9.35 -15.73 21.12
CA ARG A 380 9.64 -14.31 20.82
C ARG A 380 11.08 -13.92 21.11
N LYS A 381 11.78 -14.73 21.89
CA LYS A 381 13.17 -14.52 22.29
C LYS A 381 13.97 -15.80 22.03
N LEU A 382 15.06 -15.66 21.30
CA LEU A 382 15.95 -16.76 20.90
C LEU A 382 17.39 -16.36 21.21
N ALA A 383 18.24 -17.30 21.60
CA ALA A 383 19.66 -17.05 21.79
C ALA A 383 20.51 -18.05 21.02
N ILE A 384 21.51 -17.56 20.30
CA ILE A 384 22.58 -18.33 19.69
C ILE A 384 23.77 -18.34 20.66
N ALA A 385 24.12 -19.51 21.19
CA ALA A 385 25.18 -19.66 22.19
C ALA A 385 26.30 -20.58 21.70
N GLY A 386 27.55 -20.27 22.03
CA GLY A 386 28.70 -21.08 21.60
C GLY A 386 30.05 -20.40 21.82
N LEU A 387 31.14 -21.12 21.63
CA LEU A 387 32.51 -20.63 21.88
C LEU A 387 32.86 -19.40 21.05
N GLY A 388 33.90 -18.67 21.48
CA GLY A 388 34.49 -17.59 20.68
C GLY A 388 34.93 -18.10 19.30
N GLY A 389 34.79 -17.28 18.26
CA GLY A 389 35.23 -17.63 16.90
C GLY A 389 34.37 -18.66 16.14
N VAL A 390 33.36 -19.28 16.77
CA VAL A 390 32.56 -20.38 16.17
C VAL A 390 31.58 -19.96 15.05
N GLY A 391 31.39 -18.65 14.84
CA GLY A 391 30.52 -18.10 13.78
C GLY A 391 29.09 -17.72 14.20
N LYS A 392 28.83 -17.41 15.47
CA LYS A 392 27.49 -17.00 15.95
C LYS A 392 26.95 -15.75 15.24
N THR A 393 27.75 -14.68 15.23
CA THR A 393 27.44 -13.42 14.54
C THR A 393 27.19 -13.64 13.05
N GLN A 394 28.00 -14.48 12.39
CA GLN A 394 27.83 -14.84 10.99
C GLN A 394 26.54 -15.64 10.75
N THR A 395 26.15 -16.50 11.69
CA THR A 395 24.88 -17.26 11.60
C THR A 395 23.67 -16.33 11.76
N ALA A 396 23.70 -15.38 12.71
CA ALA A 396 22.67 -14.37 12.86
C ALA A 396 22.56 -13.44 11.63
N LEU A 397 23.71 -13.07 11.06
CA LEU A 397 23.78 -12.25 9.85
C LEU A 397 23.18 -12.98 8.63
N GLU A 398 23.55 -14.23 8.40
CA GLU A 398 22.99 -15.03 7.30
C GLU A 398 21.48 -15.22 7.48
N LEU A 399 21.01 -15.46 8.70
CA LEU A 399 19.57 -15.52 9.01
C LEU A 399 18.86 -14.21 8.66
N ALA A 400 19.43 -13.06 9.03
CA ALA A 400 18.87 -11.74 8.70
C ALA A 400 18.70 -11.56 7.18
N TYR A 401 19.72 -11.91 6.39
CA TYR A 401 19.65 -11.83 4.93
C TYR A 401 18.59 -12.76 4.34
N ARG A 402 18.50 -14.01 4.82
CA ARG A 402 17.47 -14.96 4.35
C ARG A 402 16.05 -14.48 4.65
N ILE A 403 15.82 -13.91 5.84
CA ILE A 403 14.52 -13.33 6.20
C ILE A 403 14.21 -12.15 5.27
N ARG A 404 15.17 -11.28 4.99
CA ARG A 404 14.99 -10.13 4.08
C ARG A 404 14.62 -10.54 2.67
N GLU A 405 15.26 -11.59 2.15
CA GLU A 405 14.98 -12.11 0.80
C GLU A 405 13.60 -12.75 0.71
N ARG A 406 13.19 -13.48 1.76
CA ARG A 406 11.90 -14.16 1.81
C ARG A 406 10.73 -13.22 2.12
N ASP A 407 10.96 -12.21 2.97
CA ASP A 407 9.96 -11.25 3.41
C ASP A 407 10.54 -9.81 3.40
N PRO A 408 10.49 -9.13 2.24
CA PRO A 408 11.01 -7.77 2.11
C PRO A 408 10.33 -6.75 3.03
N LEU A 409 9.13 -7.04 3.54
CA LEU A 409 8.38 -6.16 4.45
C LEU A 409 8.82 -6.31 5.92
N CYS A 410 9.52 -7.38 6.27
CA CYS A 410 10.06 -7.55 7.63
C CYS A 410 11.18 -6.54 7.90
N SER A 411 11.05 -5.79 8.99
CA SER A 411 12.08 -4.85 9.44
C SER A 411 13.14 -5.58 10.26
N ILE A 412 14.41 -5.38 9.94
CA ILE A 412 15.52 -6.06 10.62
C ILE A 412 16.46 -5.02 11.21
N PHE A 413 16.60 -5.09 12.53
CA PHE A 413 17.37 -4.17 13.33
C PHE A 413 18.53 -4.88 14.02
N TRP A 414 19.66 -4.20 14.13
CA TRP A 414 20.88 -4.76 14.71
C TRP A 414 21.48 -3.82 15.76
N ILE A 415 21.80 -4.37 16.94
CA ILE A 415 22.46 -3.66 18.04
C ILE A 415 23.68 -4.48 18.49
N SER A 416 24.85 -3.87 18.46
CA SER A 416 26.08 -4.47 19.02
C SER A 416 26.14 -4.20 20.52
N CYS A 417 26.33 -5.26 21.31
CA CYS A 417 26.31 -5.23 22.77
C CYS A 417 27.70 -5.37 23.39
N THR A 418 28.74 -4.94 22.68
CA THR A 418 30.12 -4.98 23.18
C THR A 418 30.42 -3.90 24.23
N SER A 419 29.58 -2.87 24.34
CA SER A 419 29.60 -1.86 25.40
C SER A 419 28.26 -1.12 25.51
N THR A 420 28.01 -0.43 26.61
CA THR A 420 26.80 0.40 26.81
C THR A 420 26.66 1.48 25.74
N GLU A 421 27.75 2.14 25.38
CA GLU A 421 27.78 3.17 24.33
C GLU A 421 27.36 2.63 22.95
N ARG A 422 27.74 1.39 22.63
CA ARG A 422 27.35 0.73 21.37
C ARG A 422 25.86 0.39 21.34
N ILE A 423 25.30 0.02 22.49
CA ILE A 423 23.87 -0.25 22.65
C ILE A 423 23.07 1.03 22.47
N GLU A 424 23.46 2.09 23.16
CA GLU A 424 22.87 3.43 23.05
C GLU A 424 22.89 3.93 21.61
N LYS A 425 24.05 3.83 20.94
CA LYS A 425 24.17 4.17 19.52
C LYS A 425 23.25 3.32 18.64
N GLY A 426 23.14 2.01 18.91
CA GLY A 426 22.24 1.12 18.16
C GLY A 426 20.79 1.57 18.23
N TYR A 427 20.30 1.98 19.40
CA TYR A 427 18.95 2.54 19.53
C TYR A 427 18.78 3.88 18.80
N VAL A 428 19.77 4.75 18.83
CA VAL A 428 19.77 6.02 18.07
C VAL A 428 19.72 5.75 16.57
N ASP A 429 20.53 4.82 16.06
CA ASP A 429 20.58 4.46 14.64
C ASP A 429 19.23 3.89 14.18
N ILE A 430 18.57 3.08 15.02
CA ILE A 430 17.20 2.58 14.75
C ILE A 430 16.18 3.72 14.75
N ALA A 431 16.18 4.58 15.77
CA ALA A 431 15.28 5.73 15.82
C ALA A 431 15.43 6.62 14.58
N GLN A 432 16.67 6.86 14.14
CA GLN A 432 16.96 7.61 12.93
C GLN A 432 16.44 6.92 11.67
N ALA A 433 16.57 5.59 11.57
CA ALA A 433 15.98 4.82 10.47
C ALA A 433 14.45 4.93 10.43
N LEU A 434 13.80 5.02 11.60
CA LEU A 434 12.37 5.29 11.75
C LEU A 434 11.97 6.76 11.47
N GLY A 435 12.94 7.60 11.12
CA GLY A 435 12.72 9.01 10.78
C GLY A 435 12.70 9.97 12.00
N GLN A 436 13.16 9.52 13.17
CA GLN A 436 13.18 10.30 14.40
C GLN A 436 14.62 10.61 14.81
N LYS A 437 14.91 11.87 15.15
CA LYS A 437 16.23 12.28 15.63
C LYS A 437 16.18 12.52 17.14
N LEU A 438 16.53 11.48 17.90
CA LEU A 438 16.39 11.44 19.36
C LEU A 438 17.75 11.35 20.05
N LYS A 439 17.78 11.75 21.33
CA LYS A 439 18.92 11.48 22.22
C LYS A 439 18.91 10.00 22.66
N PRO A 440 20.04 9.41 23.11
CA PRO A 440 20.13 7.99 23.44
C PRO A 440 19.06 7.46 24.42
N ALA A 441 18.82 8.17 25.53
CA ALA A 441 17.84 7.74 26.53
C ALA A 441 16.40 7.71 25.97
N GLU A 442 16.04 8.73 25.18
CA GLU A 442 14.74 8.84 24.51
C GLU A 442 14.59 7.80 23.37
N ALA A 443 15.68 7.52 22.65
CA ALA A 443 15.68 6.60 21.52
C ALA A 443 15.31 5.18 21.95
N LYS A 444 15.85 4.68 23.07
CA LYS A 444 15.52 3.34 23.58
C LYS A 444 14.04 3.20 23.89
N GLU A 445 13.47 4.15 24.64
CA GLU A 445 12.05 4.14 25.01
C GLU A 445 11.16 4.23 23.78
N HIS A 446 11.47 5.14 22.86
CA HIS A 446 10.70 5.32 21.62
C HIS A 446 10.72 4.10 20.72
N VAL A 447 11.91 3.51 20.49
CA VAL A 447 12.05 2.31 19.66
C VAL A 447 11.28 1.14 20.28
N ASN A 448 11.39 0.94 21.59
CA ASN A 448 10.67 -0.12 22.27
C ASN A 448 9.14 0.06 22.19
N ALA A 449 8.65 1.29 22.38
CA ALA A 449 7.24 1.62 22.24
C ALA A 449 6.74 1.40 20.80
N TYR A 450 7.53 1.81 19.80
CA TYR A 450 7.22 1.58 18.38
C TYR A 450 7.15 0.09 18.05
N LEU A 451 8.19 -0.68 18.39
CA LEU A 451 8.30 -2.11 18.10
C LEU A 451 7.24 -2.95 18.84
N SER A 452 6.75 -2.47 19.98
CA SER A 452 5.63 -3.10 20.70
C SER A 452 4.26 -2.74 20.11
N GLY A 453 4.19 -1.70 19.27
CA GLY A 453 2.96 -1.25 18.62
C GLY A 453 2.65 -2.00 17.33
N LYS A 454 1.36 -2.11 17.00
CA LYS A 454 0.88 -2.75 15.75
C LYS A 454 1.45 -2.12 14.48
N LYS A 455 1.80 -0.82 14.52
CA LYS A 455 2.38 -0.08 13.39
C LYS A 455 3.76 -0.59 12.96
N ALA A 456 4.49 -1.31 13.83
CA ALA A 456 5.79 -1.85 13.49
C ALA A 456 5.72 -3.07 12.56
N GLY A 457 4.56 -3.73 12.45
CA GLY A 457 4.40 -4.94 11.66
C GLY A 457 5.36 -6.06 12.09
N ARG A 458 5.87 -6.83 11.12
CA ARG A 458 6.86 -7.90 11.36
C ARG A 458 8.26 -7.33 11.48
N TRP A 459 8.99 -7.75 12.52
CA TRP A 459 10.37 -7.33 12.73
C TRP A 459 11.23 -8.35 13.46
N LEU A 460 12.55 -8.26 13.23
CA LEU A 460 13.59 -8.99 13.96
C LEU A 460 14.59 -8.00 14.55
N LEU A 461 14.79 -8.03 15.88
CA LEU A 461 15.79 -7.25 16.59
C LEU A 461 16.92 -8.15 17.06
N ILE A 462 18.13 -7.92 16.55
CA ILE A 462 19.31 -8.73 16.85
C ILE A 462 20.21 -7.97 17.83
N PHE A 463 20.43 -8.55 19.01
CA PHE A 463 21.44 -8.12 19.98
C PHE A 463 22.68 -9.01 19.83
N ASP A 464 23.73 -8.49 19.22
CA ASP A 464 24.94 -9.24 18.94
C ASP A 464 26.01 -9.05 20.03
N SER A 465 26.71 -10.13 20.38
CA SER A 465 27.83 -10.15 21.32
C SER A 465 27.44 -9.74 22.75
N VAL A 466 26.29 -10.24 23.24
CA VAL A 466 25.86 -10.04 24.63
C VAL A 466 26.65 -10.97 25.53
N ASP A 467 27.86 -10.60 25.92
CA ASP A 467 28.73 -11.47 26.72
C ASP A 467 28.81 -11.06 28.21
N ASP A 468 28.38 -9.85 28.53
CA ASP A 468 28.31 -9.31 29.90
C ASP A 468 26.96 -9.63 30.55
N MET A 469 27.00 -10.23 31.75
CA MET A 469 25.80 -10.59 32.51
C MET A 469 24.94 -9.37 32.88
N SER A 470 25.57 -8.28 33.31
CA SER A 470 24.86 -7.06 33.73
C SER A 470 24.11 -6.42 32.58
N ILE A 471 24.72 -6.39 31.39
CA ILE A 471 24.08 -5.93 30.15
C ILE A 471 22.89 -6.83 29.80
N GLY A 472 23.08 -8.15 29.84
CA GLY A 472 22.02 -9.10 29.50
C GLY A 472 20.81 -9.01 30.42
N THR A 473 21.02 -8.88 31.73
CA THR A 473 19.94 -8.66 32.71
C THR A 473 19.22 -7.33 32.46
N ALA A 474 19.96 -6.23 32.26
CA ALA A 474 19.37 -4.92 31.98
C ALA A 474 18.56 -4.89 30.66
N LEU A 475 19.03 -5.62 29.63
CA LEU A 475 18.30 -5.76 28.37
C LEU A 475 16.99 -6.51 28.59
N LYS A 476 17.01 -7.65 29.30
CA LYS A 476 15.84 -8.51 29.53
C LYS A 476 14.63 -7.75 30.08
N ASP A 477 14.87 -6.81 30.99
CA ASP A 477 13.81 -6.02 31.64
C ASP A 477 13.25 -4.89 30.75
N SER A 478 13.88 -4.63 29.60
CA SER A 478 13.57 -3.49 28.74
C SER A 478 13.47 -3.85 27.26
N LEU A 479 13.00 -5.07 26.96
CA LEU A 479 12.75 -5.52 25.58
C LEU A 479 11.35 -5.12 25.09
N PRO A 480 11.19 -4.84 23.78
CA PRO A 480 9.88 -4.69 23.18
C PRO A 480 9.12 -6.03 23.18
N TYR A 481 7.80 -5.95 23.28
CA TYR A 481 6.91 -7.10 23.22
C TYR A 481 5.93 -6.96 22.05
N SER A 482 5.92 -7.94 21.14
CA SER A 482 5.02 -7.96 19.99
C SER A 482 4.69 -9.40 19.58
N GLU A 483 3.46 -9.63 19.11
CA GLU A 483 3.04 -10.91 18.52
C GLU A 483 3.62 -11.14 17.12
N GLN A 484 4.15 -10.10 16.48
CA GLN A 484 4.74 -10.15 15.14
C GLN A 484 6.26 -9.89 15.15
N GLY A 485 6.82 -9.63 16.32
CA GLY A 485 8.23 -9.31 16.52
C GLY A 485 9.02 -10.45 17.16
N HIS A 486 10.31 -10.53 16.83
CA HIS A 486 11.23 -11.48 17.45
C HIS A 486 12.54 -10.80 17.87
N VAL A 487 13.10 -11.27 18.97
CA VAL A 487 14.41 -10.85 19.47
C VAL A 487 15.38 -12.02 19.40
N LEU A 488 16.56 -11.78 18.83
CA LEU A 488 17.64 -12.75 18.71
C LEU A 488 18.89 -12.24 19.42
N PHE A 489 19.46 -13.07 20.29
CA PHE A 489 20.71 -12.79 20.98
C PHE A 489 21.85 -13.63 20.41
N THR A 490 23.06 -13.09 20.35
CA THR A 490 24.28 -13.90 20.21
C THR A 490 25.14 -13.74 21.46
N THR A 491 25.67 -14.83 22.00
CA THR A 491 26.48 -14.79 23.23
C THR A 491 27.43 -15.97 23.33
N ARG A 492 28.59 -15.79 23.97
CA ARG A 492 29.47 -16.89 24.39
C ARG A 492 29.13 -17.44 25.77
N ASN A 493 28.29 -16.75 26.53
CA ASN A 493 27.88 -17.14 27.87
C ASN A 493 26.57 -17.94 27.84
N ARG A 494 26.65 -19.25 28.10
CA ARG A 494 25.49 -20.13 28.10
C ARG A 494 24.48 -19.81 29.20
N GLN A 495 24.95 -19.39 30.38
CA GLN A 495 24.07 -19.03 31.48
C GLN A 495 23.23 -17.80 31.11
N LEU A 496 23.86 -16.81 30.49
CA LEU A 496 23.16 -15.64 29.98
C LEU A 496 22.15 -15.99 28.88
N ALA A 497 22.51 -16.88 27.95
CA ALA A 497 21.61 -17.32 26.89
C ALA A 497 20.30 -17.88 27.46
N VAL A 498 20.39 -18.69 28.52
CA VAL A 498 19.23 -19.23 29.23
C VAL A 498 18.47 -18.12 29.96
N GLU A 499 19.15 -17.12 30.50
CA GLU A 499 18.49 -16.00 31.19
C GLU A 499 17.62 -15.15 30.25
N VAL A 500 18.10 -14.85 29.04
CA VAL A 500 17.43 -13.97 28.07
C VAL A 500 16.43 -14.68 27.16
N ALA A 501 16.67 -15.95 26.81
CA ALA A 501 15.85 -16.73 25.88
C ALA A 501 15.18 -17.97 26.51
N SER A 502 15.34 -18.19 27.82
CA SER A 502 14.77 -19.33 28.55
C SER A 502 15.15 -20.67 27.90
N SER A 503 14.18 -21.46 27.44
CA SER A 503 14.42 -22.77 26.82
C SER A 503 14.86 -22.69 25.35
N TYR A 504 14.83 -21.52 24.72
CA TYR A 504 15.06 -21.35 23.28
C TYR A 504 16.49 -20.93 22.97
N VAL A 505 17.44 -21.72 23.46
CA VAL A 505 18.87 -21.55 23.22
C VAL A 505 19.32 -22.51 22.11
N MET A 506 19.83 -21.95 21.01
CA MET A 506 20.45 -22.68 19.91
C MET A 506 21.95 -22.78 20.13
N PRO A 507 22.49 -23.96 20.53
CA PRO A 507 23.92 -24.14 20.64
C PRO A 507 24.56 -24.23 19.25
N ILE A 508 25.62 -23.47 19.03
CA ILE A 508 26.47 -23.56 17.85
C ILE A 508 27.81 -24.17 18.25
N PHE A 509 28.10 -25.33 17.66
CA PHE A 509 29.36 -26.08 17.84
C PHE A 509 30.35 -25.75 16.76
N LYS A 510 31.64 -26.07 16.94
CA LYS A 510 32.63 -25.93 15.86
C LYS A 510 32.20 -26.69 14.59
N PRO A 511 32.51 -26.16 13.39
CA PRO A 511 32.32 -26.87 12.14
C PRO A 511 32.95 -28.27 12.16
N ASP A 512 32.38 -29.19 11.40
CA ASP A 512 33.05 -30.46 11.07
C ASP A 512 34.20 -30.21 10.08
N GLU A 513 35.05 -31.23 9.91
CA GLU A 513 36.22 -31.15 9.02
C GLU A 513 35.83 -30.77 7.59
N ARG A 514 34.72 -31.33 7.09
CA ARG A 514 34.19 -31.02 5.75
C ARG A 514 33.86 -29.55 5.62
N THR A 515 33.04 -29.01 6.52
CA THR A 515 32.63 -27.59 6.51
C THR A 515 33.83 -26.67 6.70
N ALA A 516 34.75 -27.01 7.60
CA ALA A 516 35.98 -26.24 7.80
C ALA A 516 36.88 -26.22 6.56
N THR A 517 36.97 -27.35 5.85
CA THR A 517 37.69 -27.44 4.56
C THR A 517 36.99 -26.61 3.49
N GLU A 518 35.66 -26.65 3.42
CA GLU A 518 34.89 -25.80 2.51
C GLU A 518 35.12 -24.30 2.80
N ILE A 519 35.15 -23.90 4.08
CA ILE A 519 35.47 -22.52 4.49
C ILE A 519 36.88 -22.11 4.03
N LEU A 520 37.90 -22.91 4.36
CA LEU A 520 39.28 -22.63 3.95
C LEU A 520 39.40 -22.56 2.43
N HIS A 521 38.78 -23.49 1.71
CA HIS A 521 38.79 -23.53 0.26
C HIS A 521 38.16 -22.28 -0.36
N LYS A 522 37.07 -21.75 0.21
CA LYS A 522 36.46 -20.50 -0.25
C LYS A 522 37.37 -19.31 -0.02
N LEU A 523 38.02 -19.23 1.15
CA LEU A 523 38.80 -18.06 1.57
C LEU A 523 40.18 -17.95 0.94
N ILE A 524 40.84 -19.06 0.59
CA ILE A 524 42.14 -19.03 -0.08
C ILE A 524 41.98 -18.58 -1.53
N ALA A 525 42.69 -17.54 -1.95
CA ALA A 525 42.57 -16.99 -3.30
C ALA A 525 43.22 -17.91 -4.35
N GLU A 526 44.43 -18.37 -4.07
CA GLU A 526 45.20 -19.24 -4.97
C GLU A 526 44.87 -20.72 -4.70
N LYS A 527 44.10 -21.34 -5.59
CA LYS A 527 43.54 -22.68 -5.34
C LYS A 527 44.59 -23.79 -5.37
N SER A 528 45.70 -23.60 -6.08
CA SER A 528 46.82 -24.58 -6.09
C SER A 528 47.44 -24.79 -4.71
N LEU A 529 47.32 -23.83 -3.78
CA LEU A 529 47.78 -23.98 -2.40
C LEU A 529 47.03 -25.07 -1.62
N LEU A 530 45.86 -25.50 -2.10
CA LEU A 530 44.99 -26.50 -1.47
C LEU A 530 45.20 -27.91 -2.02
N ASP A 531 46.12 -28.09 -2.97
CA ASP A 531 46.43 -29.41 -3.56
C ASP A 531 47.03 -30.37 -2.51
N ASP A 532 47.77 -29.82 -1.54
CA ASP A 532 48.23 -30.55 -0.35
C ASP A 532 47.10 -30.62 0.70
N LYS A 533 46.23 -31.62 0.50
CA LYS A 533 45.09 -31.87 1.40
C LYS A 533 45.51 -32.20 2.82
N ASP A 534 46.65 -32.88 3.01
CA ASP A 534 47.12 -33.27 4.33
C ASP A 534 47.60 -32.05 5.12
N ALA A 535 48.33 -31.14 4.48
CA ALA A 535 48.71 -29.86 5.09
C ALA A 535 47.48 -28.99 5.42
N ALA A 536 46.48 -28.94 4.52
CA ALA A 536 45.25 -28.21 4.76
C ALA A 536 44.47 -28.74 5.97
N VAL A 537 44.28 -30.07 6.06
CA VAL A 537 43.61 -30.70 7.21
C VAL A 537 44.43 -30.52 8.50
N ALA A 538 45.76 -30.62 8.44
CA ALA A 538 46.63 -30.39 9.59
C ALA A 538 46.54 -28.94 10.10
N LEU A 539 46.48 -27.96 9.20
CA LEU A 539 46.24 -26.56 9.55
C LEU A 539 44.87 -26.38 10.21
N LEU A 540 43.81 -26.94 9.63
CA LEU A 540 42.46 -26.85 10.21
C LEU A 540 42.38 -27.45 11.62
N LYS A 541 43.09 -28.56 11.88
CA LYS A 541 43.21 -29.16 13.21
C LYS A 541 43.90 -28.22 14.20
N GLN A 542 45.01 -27.58 13.80
CA GLN A 542 45.71 -26.59 14.64
C GLN A 542 44.82 -25.37 14.94
N LEU A 543 44.02 -24.93 13.98
CA LEU A 543 43.06 -23.83 14.15
C LEU A 543 41.77 -24.26 14.89
N ALA A 544 41.75 -25.47 15.47
CA ALA A 544 40.61 -26.08 16.16
C ALA A 544 39.29 -26.06 15.36
N PHE A 545 39.38 -26.00 14.03
CA PHE A 545 38.27 -25.83 13.09
C PHE A 545 37.45 -24.56 13.31
N LEU A 546 37.97 -23.53 14.00
CA LEU A 546 37.22 -22.30 14.27
C LEU A 546 37.18 -21.38 13.04
N PRO A 547 36.00 -20.99 12.52
CA PRO A 547 35.88 -20.14 11.35
C PRO A 547 36.68 -18.82 11.42
N LEU A 548 36.73 -18.19 12.59
CA LEU A 548 37.49 -16.95 12.76
C LEU A 548 39.01 -17.17 12.57
N GLU A 549 39.55 -18.22 13.18
CA GLU A 549 40.97 -18.58 13.07
C GLU A 549 41.33 -18.98 11.64
N ILE A 550 40.45 -19.74 10.97
CA ILE A 550 40.60 -20.11 9.54
C ILE A 550 40.63 -18.85 8.67
N ALA A 551 39.77 -17.88 8.94
CA ALA A 551 39.74 -16.64 8.17
C ALA A 551 40.98 -15.77 8.38
N GLN A 552 41.50 -15.70 9.61
CA GLN A 552 42.74 -14.99 9.91
C GLN A 552 43.95 -15.66 9.23
N ALA A 553 44.03 -16.99 9.31
CA ALA A 553 45.07 -17.77 8.63
C ALA A 553 45.02 -17.57 7.11
N ALA A 554 43.84 -17.72 6.50
CA ALA A 554 43.66 -17.53 5.06
C ALA A 554 44.00 -16.10 4.63
N ALA A 555 43.60 -15.08 5.40
CA ALA A 555 43.94 -13.69 5.11
C ALA A 555 45.46 -13.44 5.15
N TYR A 556 46.17 -14.04 6.11
CA TYR A 556 47.62 -13.97 6.18
C TYR A 556 48.27 -14.65 4.97
N ILE A 557 47.85 -15.88 4.64
CA ILE A 557 48.38 -16.64 3.50
C ILE A 557 48.17 -15.86 2.20
N ASN A 558 46.95 -15.38 1.95
CA ASN A 558 46.62 -14.60 0.76
C ASN A 558 47.48 -13.33 0.64
N LYS A 559 47.71 -12.62 1.74
CA LYS A 559 48.49 -11.37 1.75
C LYS A 559 49.98 -11.60 1.48
N ASN A 560 50.51 -12.75 1.87
CA ASN A 560 51.94 -13.06 1.81
C ASN A 560 52.29 -14.09 0.72
N TYR A 561 51.34 -14.50 -0.12
CA TYR A 561 51.62 -15.36 -1.26
C TYR A 561 52.52 -14.64 -2.28
N PRO A 562 53.56 -15.30 -2.88
CA PRO A 562 53.89 -16.73 -2.81
C PRO A 562 54.82 -17.15 -1.66
N ILE A 563 55.20 -16.24 -0.76
CA ILE A 563 56.14 -16.51 0.34
C ILE A 563 55.48 -17.38 1.43
N ALA A 564 54.22 -17.12 1.73
CA ALA A 564 53.40 -17.94 2.62
C ALA A 564 52.55 -18.93 1.83
N THR A 565 52.70 -20.22 2.15
CA THR A 565 51.84 -21.32 1.72
C THR A 565 51.12 -21.91 2.94
N ILE A 566 50.18 -22.82 2.72
CA ILE A 566 49.53 -23.54 3.84
C ILE A 566 50.59 -24.23 4.71
N SER A 567 51.55 -24.91 4.09
CA SER A 567 52.60 -25.66 4.79
C SER A 567 53.57 -24.74 5.53
N SER A 568 53.99 -23.61 4.94
CA SER A 568 54.89 -22.68 5.64
C SER A 568 54.20 -21.92 6.78
N TYR A 569 52.91 -21.59 6.63
CA TYR A 569 52.12 -21.00 7.72
C TYR A 569 51.88 -21.99 8.87
N LEU A 570 51.61 -23.26 8.55
CA LEU A 570 51.49 -24.32 9.55
C LEU A 570 52.78 -24.51 10.35
N GLN A 571 53.94 -24.40 9.70
CA GLN A 571 55.23 -24.45 10.39
C GLN A 571 55.43 -23.24 11.32
N LEU A 572 55.15 -22.02 10.86
CA LEU A 572 55.19 -20.80 11.66
C LEU A 572 54.33 -20.88 12.93
N LEU A 573 53.12 -21.44 12.83
CA LEU A 573 52.26 -21.65 14.00
C LEU A 573 52.86 -22.61 15.03
N ARG A 574 53.46 -23.72 14.57
CA ARG A 574 54.10 -24.71 15.45
C ARG A 574 55.33 -24.13 16.15
N GLU A 575 56.12 -23.31 15.46
CA GLU A 575 57.28 -22.63 16.03
C GLU A 575 56.86 -21.64 17.14
N GLN A 576 55.81 -20.84 16.91
CA GLN A 576 55.29 -19.93 17.93
C GLN A 576 54.65 -20.61 19.14
N GLU A 577 54.04 -21.79 18.97
CA GLU A 577 53.52 -22.59 20.09
C GLU A 577 54.67 -23.18 20.93
N SER A 578 55.78 -23.57 20.30
CA SER A 578 56.95 -24.11 21.00
C SER A 578 57.71 -23.07 21.83
N GLU A 579 57.59 -21.78 21.49
CA GLU A 579 58.17 -20.67 22.27
C GLU A 579 57.27 -20.18 23.43
N ARG A 580 56.00 -20.63 23.48
CA ARG A 580 55.01 -20.26 24.51
C ARG A 580 54.81 -21.31 25.60
N LEU A 581 55.37 -22.50 25.42
CA LEU A 581 55.47 -23.58 26.40
C LEU A 581 56.82 -23.51 27.10
#